data_AF-A0AAD8PHX5-F1
#
_entry.id   AF-A0AAD8PHX5-F1
#
_cell.length_a   1.000
_cell.length_b   1.000
_cell.length_c   1.000
_cell.angle_alpha   90.00
_cell.angle_beta   90.00
_cell.angle_gamma   90.00
#
_symmetry.space_group_name_H-M   'P 1'
#
loop_
_entity.id
_entity.type
_entity.pdbx_description
1 polymer ?
#
loop_
_entity_poly.entity_id
_entity_poly.type
_entity_poly.pdbx_seq_one_letter_code
_entity_poly.pdbx_strand_id
1 'polypeptide(L)' 'KIKAAYQFFLYTLLGSVFMLLAILLILLQTGTTDLQILLTTEFSERRQILLWIAFFASFAVKVPMVPVHI' A
#
# COMPACT_ATOMS: atom_id res chain seq x y z
N LYS A 1 26.23 9.62 2.78
CA LYS A 1 25.95 8.73 1.61
C LYS A 1 25.44 7.36 2.07
N ILE A 2 26.21 6.58 2.82
CA ILE A 2 25.80 5.23 3.30
C ILE A 2 24.56 5.30 4.22
N LYS A 3 24.54 6.17 5.24
CA LYS A 3 23.38 6.37 6.13
C LYS A 3 22.08 6.73 5.39
N ALA A 4 22.17 7.61 4.40
CA ALA A 4 21.02 8.04 3.60
C ALA A 4 20.46 6.91 2.74
N ALA A 5 21.32 6.06 2.16
CA ALA A 5 20.90 4.90 1.39
C ALA A 5 20.16 3.86 2.25
N TYR A 6 20.65 3.56 3.46
CA TYR A 6 19.95 2.68 4.40
C TYR A 6 18.60 3.25 4.84
N GLN A 7 18.54 4.56 5.09
CA GLN A 7 17.31 5.23 5.47
C GLN A 7 16.28 5.14 4.34
N PHE A 8 16.64 5.51 3.12
CA PHE A 8 15.80 5.38 1.93
C PHE A 8 15.32 3.93 1.71
N PHE A 9 16.21 2.95 1.85
CA PHE A 9 15.87 1.54 1.73
C PHE A 9 14.83 1.11 2.77
N LEU A 10 15.02 1.45 4.04
CA LEU A 10 14.09 1.07 5.10
C LEU A 10 12.71 1.72 4.92
N TYR A 11 12.66 2.99 4.52
CA TYR A 11 11.39 3.67 4.24
C TYR A 11 10.66 3.00 3.06
N THR A 12 11.34 2.79 1.93
CA THR A 12 10.74 2.15 0.75
C THR A 12 10.33 0.70 0.98
N LEU A 13 11.09 -0.05 1.79
CA LEU A 13 10.75 -1.41 2.19
C LEU A 13 9.48 -1.41 3.05
N LEU A 14 9.43 -0.55 4.08
CA LEU A 14 8.30 -0.47 5.00
C LEU A 14 7.00 -0.13 4.25
N GLY A 15 7.04 0.85 3.33
CA GLY A 15 5.90 1.14 2.45
C GLY A 15 5.49 -0.06 1.58
N SER A 16 6.45 -0.80 1.03
CA SER A 16 6.14 -1.98 0.20
C SER A 16 5.52 -3.13 0.99
N VAL A 17 5.89 -3.31 2.26
CA VAL A 17 5.29 -4.32 3.14
C VAL A 17 3.83 -3.95 3.48
N PHE A 18 3.53 -2.67 3.75
CA PHE A 18 2.14 -2.25 3.95
C PHE A 18 1.27 -2.49 2.71
N MET A 19 1.79 -2.22 1.52
CA MET A 19 1.11 -2.53 0.26
C MET A 19 0.83 -4.02 0.12
N LEU A 20 1.82 -4.87 0.44
CA LEU A 20 1.66 -6.32 0.38
C LEU A 20 0.54 -6.80 1.31
N LEU A 21 0.47 -6.28 2.54
CA LEU A 21 -0.60 -6.62 3.48
C LEU A 21 -1.98 -6.22 2.95
N ALA A 22 -2.10 -5.05 2.31
CA ALA A 22 -3.35 -4.61 1.70
C ALA A 22 -3.79 -5.55 0.56
N ILE A 23 -2.86 -5.96 -0.31
CA ILE A 23 -3.14 -6.90 -1.40
C ILE A 23 -3.54 -8.28 -0.86
N LEU A 24 -2.87 -8.76 0.19
CA LEU A 24 -3.22 -10.03 0.84
C LEU A 24 -4.62 -9.97 1.47
N LEU A 25 -5.00 -8.86 2.10
CA LEU A 25 -6.35 -8.68 2.64
C LEU A 25 -7.41 -8.72 1.53
N ILE A 26 -7.13 -8.12 0.38
CA ILE A 26 -8.01 -8.20 -0.79
C ILE A 26 -8.12 -9.66 -1.25
N LEU A 27 -6.97 -10.34 -1.44
CA LEU A 27 -6.92 -11.72 -1.90
C LEU A 27 -7.67 -12.69 -0.97
N LEU A 28 -7.54 -12.52 0.35
CA LEU A 28 -8.25 -13.33 1.33
C LEU A 28 -9.77 -13.09 1.33
N GLN A 29 -10.21 -11.88 0.95
CA GLN A 29 -11.61 -11.50 0.91
C GLN A 29 -12.30 -11.90 -0.41
N THR A 30 -11.63 -11.72 -1.55
CA THR A 30 -12.21 -11.88 -2.89
C THR A 30 -11.76 -13.16 -3.59
N GLY A 31 -10.69 -13.80 -3.10
CA GLY A 31 -10.08 -14.98 -3.73
C GLY A 31 -9.30 -14.68 -5.01
N THR A 32 -9.18 -13.40 -5.41
CA THR A 32 -8.51 -13.00 -6.65
C THR A 32 -7.79 -11.67 -6.50
N THR A 33 -6.74 -11.48 -7.30
CA THR A 33 -6.07 -10.18 -7.51
C THR A 33 -6.39 -9.57 -8.88
N ASP A 34 -7.35 -10.12 -9.61
CA ASP A 34 -7.77 -9.60 -10.91
C ASP A 34 -8.54 -8.29 -10.75
N LEU A 35 -8.03 -7.22 -11.37
CA LEU A 35 -8.58 -5.88 -11.24
C LEU A 35 -10.02 -5.78 -11.79
N GLN A 36 -10.36 -6.50 -12.87
CA GLN A 36 -11.70 -6.48 -13.44
C GLN A 36 -12.74 -7.04 -12.47
N ILE A 37 -12.38 -8.10 -11.74
CA ILE A 37 -13.24 -8.72 -10.73
C ILE A 37 -13.31 -7.82 -9.47
N LEU A 38 -12.19 -7.22 -9.08
CA LEU A 38 -12.15 -6.32 -7.93
C LEU A 38 -12.99 -5.06 -8.12
N LEU A 39 -13.13 -4.56 -9.35
CA LEU A 39 -13.99 -3.41 -9.67
C LEU A 39 -15.48 -3.70 -9.50
N THR A 40 -15.90 -4.95 -9.67
CA THR A 40 -17.30 -5.36 -9.51
C THR A 40 -17.59 -5.94 -8.12
N THR A 41 -16.56 -6.12 -7.29
CA THR A 41 -16.71 -6.65 -5.94
C THR A 41 -17.08 -5.56 -4.95
N GLU A 42 -18.11 -5.81 -4.15
CA GLU A 42 -18.52 -4.87 -3.11
C GLU A 42 -17.68 -5.05 -1.83
N PHE A 43 -17.02 -3.97 -1.41
CA PHE A 43 -16.34 -3.88 -0.12
C PHE A 43 -17.18 -3.03 0.84
N SER A 44 -17.19 -3.36 2.14
CA SER A 44 -17.79 -2.44 3.11
C SER A 44 -16.99 -1.14 3.18
N GLU A 45 -17.67 -0.02 3.40
CA GLU A 45 -17.07 1.32 3.46
C GLU A 45 -15.85 1.37 4.39
N ARG A 46 -15.97 0.75 5.57
CA ARG A 46 -14.86 0.67 6.54
C ARG A 46 -13.64 -0.05 5.97
N ARG A 47 -13.82 -1.13 5.21
CA ARG A 47 -12.72 -1.86 4.57
C ARG A 47 -12.13 -1.06 3.41
N GLN A 48 -12.96 -0.36 2.63
CA GLN A 48 -12.49 0.51 1.56
C GLN A 48 -11.56 1.60 2.09
N ILE A 49 -11.95 2.29 3.16
CA ILE A 49 -11.12 3.34 3.79
C ILE A 49 -9.80 2.75 4.30
N LEU A 50 -9.83 1.60 4.97
CA LEU A 50 -8.61 0.95 5.46
C LEU A 50 -7.65 0.56 4.34
N LEU A 51 -8.17 -0.09 3.29
CA LEU A 51 -7.38 -0.45 2.11
C LEU A 51 -6.82 0.79 1.42
N TRP A 52 -7.64 1.83 1.26
CA TRP A 52 -7.21 3.09 0.67
C TRP A 52 -6.05 3.72 1.46
N ILE A 53 -6.14 3.80 2.79
CA ILE A 53 -5.06 4.34 3.63
C ILE A 53 -3.79 3.50 3.49
N ALA A 54 -3.91 2.17 3.44
CA ALA A 54 -2.75 1.28 3.29
C ALA A 54 -2.05 1.46 1.94
N PHE A 55 -2.80 1.55 0.84
CA PHE A 55 -2.24 1.85 -0.48
C PHE A 55 -1.68 3.27 -0.55
N PHE A 56 -2.38 4.25 0.00
CA PHE A 56 -1.94 5.65 0.04
C PHE A 56 -0.60 5.80 0.77
N ALA A 57 -0.47 5.23 1.98
CA ALA A 57 0.78 5.28 2.74
C ALA A 57 1.94 4.65 1.96
N SER A 58 1.68 3.55 1.25
CA SER A 58 2.68 2.86 0.43
C SER A 58 3.10 3.68 -0.79
N PHE A 59 2.15 4.34 -1.45
CA PHE A 59 2.42 5.20 -2.60
C PHE A 59 3.06 6.52 -2.21
N ALA A 60 2.69 7.11 -1.07
CA ALA A 60 3.30 8.35 -0.56
C ALA A 60 4.80 8.20 -0.29
N VAL A 61 5.27 7.00 0.06
CA VAL A 61 6.72 6.75 0.22
C VAL A 61 7.44 6.65 -1.14
N LYS A 62 6.76 6.13 -2.17
CA LYS A 62 7.34 5.93 -3.52
C LYS A 62 7.27 7.18 -4.40
N VAL A 63 6.18 7.94 -4.26
CA VAL A 63 5.97 9.25 -4.86
C VAL A 63 6.24 10.25 -3.75
N PRO A 64 7.29 11.08 -3.79
CA PRO A 64 7.72 11.91 -2.67
C PRO A 64 6.67 12.99 -2.34
N MET A 65 5.61 12.60 -1.66
CA MET A 65 4.52 13.46 -1.20
C MET A 65 4.90 14.09 0.14
N VAL A 66 4.44 15.29 0.41
CA VAL A 66 4.59 15.92 1.73
C VAL A 66 3.74 15.13 2.73
N PRO A 67 4.25 14.66 3.89
CA PRO A 67 5.51 14.99 4.59
C PRO A 67 6.65 13.94 4.45
N VAL A 68 6.53 12.96 3.56
CA VAL A 68 7.44 11.80 3.45
C VAL A 68 8.54 11.96 2.39
N HIS A 69 8.84 13.19 1.99
CA HIS A 69 10.00 13.53 1.18
C HIS A 69 11.25 13.55 2.11
N ILE A 70 12.16 12.60 1.92
CA ILE A 70 13.44 12.50 2.65
C ILE A 70 14.58 12.75 1.67
#